data_AF-Q7M4H9-F1
#
_entry.id   AF-Q7M4H9-F1
#
_cell.length_a   1.000
_cell.length_b   1.000
_cell.length_c   1.000
_cell.angle_alpha   90.00
_cell.angle_beta   90.00
_cell.angle_gamma   90.00
#
_symmetry.space_group_name_H-M   'P 1'
#
loop_
_entity.id
_entity.type
_entity.pdbx_description
1 polymer ?
#
loop_
_entity_poly.entity_id
_entity_poly.type
_entity_poly.pdbx_seq_one_letter_code
_entity_poly.pdbx_strand_id
1 'polypeptide(L)' 'SDKPDVSEVANFDKSKLKKTETAEKNTLPTKETIQQEKSA' A
#
# COMPACT_ATOMS: atom_id res chain seq x y z
N SER A 1 21.82 -11.98 24.88
CA SER A 1 20.79 -11.65 23.88
C SER A 1 21.42 -10.76 22.83
N ASP A 2 21.75 -11.36 21.69
CA ASP A 2 22.27 -10.62 20.54
C ASP A 2 21.08 -9.97 19.83
N LYS A 3 20.88 -8.67 20.03
CA LYS A 3 19.81 -7.91 19.38
C LYS A 3 20.43 -7.25 18.14
N PRO A 4 19.79 -7.35 16.96
CA PRO A 4 20.31 -6.74 15.75
C PRO A 4 20.38 -5.22 15.92
N ASP A 5 21.47 -4.62 15.43
CA ASP A 5 21.63 -3.16 15.39
C ASP A 5 20.59 -2.56 14.43
N VAL A 6 19.72 -1.70 14.97
CA VAL A 6 18.63 -1.03 14.24
C VAL A 6 18.97 0.42 13.89
N SER A 7 20.20 0.88 14.15
CA SER A 7 20.64 2.25 13.89
C SER A 7 20.54 2.64 12.41
N GLU A 8 20.62 1.67 11.51
CA GLU A 8 20.47 1.88 10.07
C GLU A 8 19.03 2.27 9.68
N VAL A 9 18.01 1.80 10.41
CA VAL A 9 16.61 2.12 10.15
C VAL A 9 16.33 3.62 10.34
N ALA A 10 17.01 4.26 11.29
CA ALA A 10 16.84 5.69 11.58
C ALA A 10 17.42 6.59 10.47
N ASN A 11 18.49 6.15 9.82
CA ASN A 11 19.25 6.95 8.85
C ASN A 11 19.06 6.50 7.39
N PHE A 12 18.18 5.53 7.15
CA PHE A 12 17.98 4.97 5.83
C PHE A 12 17.41 6.01 4.85
N ASP A 13 18.09 6.15 3.70
CA ASP A 13 17.67 7.04 2.63
C ASP A 13 16.50 6.45 1.83
N LYS A 14 15.33 7.07 1.95
CA LYS A 14 14.10 6.68 1.25
C LYS A 14 14.21 6.76 -0.27
N SER A 15 15.17 7.50 -0.82
CA SER A 15 15.41 7.59 -2.26
C SER A 15 15.88 6.27 -2.86
N LYS A 16 16.51 5.41 -2.05
CA LYS A 16 17.00 4.07 -2.44
C LYS A 16 15.88 3.03 -2.51
N LEU A 17 14.65 3.37 -2.11
CA LEU A 17 13.49 2.49 -2.27
C LEU A 17 13.08 2.40 -3.74
N LYS A 18 12.84 1.18 -4.22
CA LYS A 18 12.29 0.96 -5.55
C LYS A 18 10.91 1.61 -5.64
N LYS A 19 10.65 2.28 -6.76
CA LYS A 19 9.30 2.76 -7.06
C LYS A 19 8.39 1.56 -7.25
N THR A 20 7.27 1.58 -6.55
CA THR A 20 6.22 0.58 -6.68
C THR A 20 4.90 1.32 -6.86
N GLU A 21 4.07 0.83 -7.79
CA GLU A 21 2.70 1.29 -7.91
C GLU A 21 1.88 0.65 -6.79
N THR A 22 1.22 1.47 -5.98
CA THR A 22 0.32 0.98 -4.94
C THR A 22 -1.07 0.86 -5.54
N ALA A 23 -1.57 -0.37 -5.69
CA ALA A 23 -2.96 -0.61 -6.08
C ALA A 23 -3.87 -0.36 -4.86
N GLU A 24 -4.52 0.80 -4.82
CA GLU A 24 -5.54 1.13 -3.83
C GLU A 24 -6.81 0.30 -4.09
N LYS A 25 -6.98 -0.80 -3.37
CA LYS A 25 -8.16 -1.69 -3.51
C LYS A 25 -9.40 -1.22 -2.73
N ASN A 26 -9.34 -0.05 -2.10
CA ASN A 26 -10.44 0.51 -1.31
C ASN A 26 -11.17 1.66 -2.02
N THR A 27 -11.07 1.76 -3.35
CA THR A 27 -11.89 2.71 -4.10
C THR A 27 -13.36 2.33 -3.92
N LEU A 28 -14.21 3.29 -3.55
CA LEU A 28 -15.65 3.09 -3.48
C LEU A 28 -16.14 2.51 -4.81
N PRO A 29 -17.09 1.54 -4.80
CA PRO A 29 -17.65 1.02 -6.02
C PRO A 29 -18.26 2.17 -6.83
N THR A 30 -18.08 2.12 -8.15
CA THR A 30 -18.68 3.13 -9.03
C THR A 30 -20.20 2.97 -9.07
N LYS A 31 -20.92 4.01 -9.48
CA LYS A 31 -22.39 3.94 -9.65
C LYS A 31 -22.81 2.79 -10.57
N GLU A 32 -22.00 2.47 -11.58
CA GLU A 32 -22.23 1.36 -12.49
C GLU A 32 -22.15 0.01 -11.79
N THR A 33 -21.09 -0.21 -11.00
CA THR A 33 -20.90 -1.43 -10.19
C THR A 33 -22.07 -1.63 -9.21
N ILE A 34 -22.49 -0.56 -8.52
CA ILE A 34 -23.61 -0.60 -7.57
C ILE A 34 -24.92 -0.96 -8.29
N GLN A 35 -25.16 -0.43 -9.49
CA GLN A 35 -26.36 -0.71 -10.27
C GLN A 35 -26.40 -2.17 -10.75
N GLN A 36 -25.26 -2.70 -11.19
CA GLN A 36 -25.11 -4.10 -11.59
C GLN A 36 -25.41 -5.04 -10.42
N GLU A 37 -24.82 -4.80 -9.24
CA GLU A 37 -25.07 -5.62 -8.04
C GLU A 37 -26.51 -5.53 -7.54
N LYS A 38 -27.14 -4.35 -7.61
CA LYS A 38 -28.55 -4.17 -7.22
C LYS A 38 -29.53 -4.95 -8.12
N SER A 39 -29.13 -5.21 -9.36
CA SER A 39 -29.99 -5.85 -10.37
C SER A 39 -29.75 -7.35 -10.48
N ALA A 40 -28.76 -7.89 -9.77
CA ALA A 40 -28.53 -9.31 -9.56
C ALA A 40 -29.37 -9.83 -8.39
#